data_AF-A0A086L9R3-F1
#
_entry.id   AF-A0A086L9R3-F1
#
_cell.length_a   1.000
_cell.length_b   1.000
_cell.length_c   1.000
_cell.angle_alpha   90.00
_cell.angle_beta   90.00
_cell.angle_gamma   90.00
#
_symmetry.space_group_name_H-M   'P 1'
#
loop_
_entity.id
_entity.type
_entity.pdbx_description
1 polymer ?
#
loop_
_entity_poly.entity_id
_entity_poly.type
_entity_poly.pdbx_seq_one_letter_code
_entity_poly.pdbx_strand_id
1 'polypeptide(L)'
;SKNVDLMYTPDFGATITRLVYRGNKFLLSNGYFFVAKVKDAAKQTVSLLVSTDGGKSFQMAKLPVEIEERSYTVLDTSEDAIMLHVNHGHDNKGDTGNVYISDAKGVRYSLSLPNNIRTSTGECEFDKVLSLEGVYLANFKDSVDSSASVDGGQQGDLEKLEEEIEEEAEGVQVDLEKKHKSVATRSRQEEVIRTVISFDKGGVWSYLKAPKVDSRGQKIDCPPDRCWLHLNGITRFSDFAPFYSVENAVGIIMGTGNVGSYLRPEKDEANTYLSRDGGVSWIEAHKGAFIYEMGDHGGLLVMADDTKKTNQVVFSWNEGQSWYDFELGAAPLFVDNIVIEPNASSVEFLLYGKREQDSAGRKTAPPVATHVETDEKGRQRERRRESSSSKFTSRETRS
;
A
#
# COMPACT_ATOMS: atom_id res chain seq x y z
N SER A 1 6.68 -18.30 21.58
CA SER A 1 7.13 -19.38 22.48
C SER A 1 6.34 -19.31 23.78
N LYS A 2 6.05 -20.45 24.43
CA LYS A 2 5.33 -20.48 25.73
C LYS A 2 6.20 -20.01 26.91
N ASN A 3 7.52 -19.87 26.71
CA ASN A 3 8.49 -19.62 27.78
C ASN A 3 9.19 -18.26 27.63
N VAL A 4 8.56 -17.30 26.97
CA VAL A 4 9.12 -15.95 26.79
C VAL A 4 8.25 -14.97 27.54
N ASP A 5 8.83 -14.31 28.52
CA ASP A 5 8.20 -13.30 29.36
C ASP A 5 8.72 -11.91 29.00
N LEU A 6 7.90 -10.88 29.23
CA LEU A 6 8.34 -9.50 29.18
C LEU A 6 8.98 -9.12 30.52
N MET A 7 10.24 -8.71 30.47
CA MET A 7 11.03 -8.31 31.64
C MET A 7 11.39 -6.83 31.55
N TYR A 8 11.61 -6.19 32.70
CA TYR A 8 12.02 -4.79 32.83
C TYR A 8 13.15 -4.66 33.83
N THR A 9 14.09 -3.78 33.53
CA THR A 9 15.18 -3.39 34.42
C THR A 9 15.45 -1.89 34.27
N PRO A 10 15.46 -1.12 35.37
CA PRO A 10 15.86 0.30 35.34
C PRO A 10 17.36 0.51 35.53
N ASP A 11 18.10 -0.55 35.87
CA ASP A 11 19.48 -0.50 36.39
C ASP A 11 20.41 -1.44 35.61
N PHE A 12 20.20 -1.53 34.30
CA PHE A 12 21.03 -2.30 33.36
C PHE A 12 21.19 -3.78 33.73
N GLY A 13 20.17 -4.37 34.36
CA GLY A 13 20.09 -5.79 34.67
C GLY A 13 20.46 -6.16 36.11
N ALA A 14 20.78 -5.21 36.98
CA ALA A 14 21.05 -5.49 38.38
C ALA A 14 19.78 -5.96 39.12
N THR A 15 18.63 -5.38 38.79
CA THR A 15 17.30 -5.85 39.19
C THR A 15 16.44 -6.10 37.96
N ILE A 16 15.79 -7.27 37.91
CA ILE A 16 14.95 -7.68 36.79
C ILE A 16 13.57 -8.04 37.33
N THR A 17 12.56 -7.31 36.87
CA THR A 17 11.16 -7.56 37.20
C THR A 17 10.41 -8.11 36.00
N ARG A 18 9.60 -9.14 36.19
CA ARG A 18 8.71 -9.64 35.15
C ARG A 18 7.45 -8.78 35.09
N LEU A 19 7.22 -8.13 33.95
CA LEU A 19 6.02 -7.32 33.71
C LEU A 19 4.85 -8.18 33.21
N VAL A 20 5.08 -9.02 32.18
CA VAL A 20 4.03 -9.82 31.56
C VAL A 20 4.51 -11.25 31.32
N TYR A 21 3.85 -12.21 31.97
CA TYR A 21 4.04 -13.64 31.69
C TYR A 21 3.54 -13.99 30.28
N ARG A 22 4.35 -14.70 29.50
CA ARG A 22 4.08 -15.10 28.11
C ARG A 22 3.92 -13.92 27.13
N GLY A 23 4.48 -12.76 27.46
CA GLY A 23 4.58 -11.60 26.58
C GLY A 23 5.74 -11.76 25.61
N ASN A 24 5.46 -12.19 24.38
CA ASN A 24 6.51 -12.61 23.44
C ASN A 24 7.00 -11.49 22.51
N LYS A 25 6.19 -10.46 22.29
CA LYS A 25 6.51 -9.29 21.46
C LYS A 25 5.90 -8.05 22.12
N PHE A 26 6.59 -6.93 21.99
CA PHE A 26 6.12 -5.66 22.53
C PHE A 26 6.48 -4.51 21.59
N LEU A 27 5.75 -3.41 21.72
CA LEU A 27 5.95 -2.17 20.97
C LEU A 27 5.67 -0.99 21.91
N LEU A 28 6.49 0.04 21.86
CA LEU A 28 6.20 1.34 22.48
C LEU A 28 5.97 2.36 21.37
N SER A 29 4.87 3.11 21.44
CA SER A 29 4.52 4.10 20.44
C SER A 29 3.55 5.13 21.04
N ASN A 30 3.85 6.43 20.91
CA ASN A 30 3.02 7.55 21.35
C ASN A 30 2.41 7.39 22.77
N GLY A 31 3.21 6.92 23.73
CA GLY A 31 2.78 6.73 25.12
C GLY A 31 2.05 5.41 25.39
N TYR A 32 1.71 4.64 24.36
CA TYR A 32 1.19 3.28 24.48
C TYR A 32 2.32 2.26 24.55
N PHE A 33 2.15 1.28 25.43
CA PHE A 33 3.02 0.11 25.55
C PHE A 33 2.20 -1.16 25.30
N PHE A 34 2.40 -1.74 24.11
CA PHE A 34 1.71 -2.93 23.64
C PHE A 34 2.49 -4.19 23.97
N VAL A 35 1.79 -5.25 24.35
CA VAL A 35 2.37 -6.57 24.56
C VAL A 35 1.46 -7.62 23.95
N ALA A 36 1.97 -8.38 22.98
CA ALA A 36 1.29 -9.57 22.50
C ALA A 36 1.55 -10.70 23.51
N LYS A 37 0.48 -11.23 24.10
CA LYS A 37 0.53 -12.36 25.05
C LYS A 37 -0.02 -13.61 24.40
N VAL A 38 0.72 -14.72 24.47
CA VAL A 38 0.26 -16.00 23.90
C VAL A 38 -0.95 -16.53 24.68
N LYS A 39 -2.10 -16.66 24.01
CA LYS A 39 -3.34 -17.24 24.57
C LYS A 39 -3.30 -18.76 24.44
N ASP A 40 -3.26 -19.27 23.22
CA ASP A 40 -3.08 -20.69 22.92
C ASP A 40 -1.96 -20.88 21.88
N ALA A 41 -0.90 -21.61 22.25
CA ALA A 41 0.22 -21.82 21.34
C ALA A 41 -0.06 -22.88 20.27
N ALA A 42 -0.97 -23.82 20.51
CA ALA A 42 -1.32 -24.85 19.54
C ALA A 42 -2.19 -24.25 18.42
N LYS A 43 -3.11 -23.36 18.79
CA LYS A 43 -3.95 -22.60 17.85
C LYS A 43 -3.28 -21.33 17.30
N GLN A 44 -2.06 -21.02 17.74
CA GLN A 44 -1.34 -19.80 17.39
C GLN A 44 -2.15 -18.51 17.66
N THR A 45 -2.88 -18.44 18.78
CA THR A 45 -3.67 -17.27 19.15
C THR A 45 -2.98 -16.42 20.22
N VAL A 46 -3.25 -15.11 20.16
CA VAL A 46 -2.63 -14.08 21.00
C VAL A 46 -3.68 -13.10 21.52
N SER A 47 -3.44 -12.53 22.69
CA SER A 47 -4.20 -11.40 23.22
C SER A 47 -3.31 -10.17 23.28
N LEU A 48 -3.83 -9.02 22.87
CA LEU A 48 -3.13 -7.75 23.00
C LEU A 48 -3.35 -7.17 24.40
N LEU A 49 -2.26 -6.86 25.09
CA LEU A 49 -2.28 -6.04 26.30
C LEU A 49 -1.76 -4.64 25.96
N VAL A 50 -2.35 -3.64 26.59
CA VAL A 50 -1.94 -2.24 26.48
C VAL A 50 -1.67 -1.66 27.86
N SER A 51 -0.69 -0.77 27.93
CA SER A 51 -0.41 0.08 29.09
C SER A 51 -0.22 1.52 28.60
N THR A 52 -0.74 2.47 29.36
CA THR A 52 -0.55 3.92 29.15
C THR A 52 0.20 4.58 30.32
N ASP A 53 0.71 3.78 31.27
CA ASP A 53 1.39 4.22 32.49
C ASP A 53 2.86 3.79 32.54
N GLY A 54 3.46 3.53 31.37
CA GLY A 54 4.85 3.08 31.25
C GLY A 54 5.08 1.63 31.65
N GLY A 55 4.05 0.78 31.57
CA GLY A 55 4.14 -0.64 31.88
C GLY A 55 3.93 -1.00 33.36
N LYS A 56 3.40 -0.09 34.17
CA LYS A 56 3.08 -0.38 35.59
C LYS A 56 1.83 -1.24 35.69
N SER A 57 0.85 -1.02 34.82
CA SER A 57 -0.36 -1.84 34.71
C SER A 57 -0.71 -2.12 33.26
N PHE A 58 -1.24 -3.31 33.00
CA PHE A 58 -1.65 -3.74 31.66
C PHE A 58 -3.12 -4.13 31.65
N GLN A 59 -3.83 -3.69 30.62
CA GLN A 59 -5.22 -4.04 30.36
C GLN A 59 -5.32 -4.82 29.05
N MET A 60 -6.21 -5.81 28.99
CA MET A 60 -6.44 -6.57 27.77
C MET A 60 -7.34 -5.78 26.83
N ALA A 61 -6.95 -5.70 25.56
CA ALA A 61 -7.77 -5.16 24.49
C ALA A 61 -9.07 -5.97 24.35
N LYS A 62 -10.17 -5.26 24.10
CA LYS A 62 -11.52 -5.81 23.96
C LYS A 62 -12.05 -5.48 22.58
N LEU A 63 -11.99 -6.46 21.69
CA LEU A 63 -12.61 -6.40 20.36
C LEU A 63 -14.13 -6.65 20.46
N PRO A 64 -14.94 -6.11 19.54
CA PRO A 64 -16.40 -6.15 19.62
C PRO A 64 -17.02 -7.54 19.37
N VAL A 65 -16.23 -8.53 18.97
CA VAL A 65 -16.66 -9.89 18.65
C VAL A 65 -15.65 -10.92 19.16
N GLU A 66 -16.13 -12.09 19.59
CA GLU A 66 -15.29 -13.23 19.95
C GLU A 66 -14.80 -13.95 18.68
N ILE A 67 -13.76 -13.38 18.08
CA ILE A 67 -13.08 -13.93 16.92
C ILE A 67 -11.67 -14.36 17.31
N GLU A 68 -11.10 -15.31 16.56
CA GLU A 68 -9.71 -15.70 16.78
C GLU A 68 -8.80 -14.51 16.45
N GLU A 69 -7.81 -14.30 17.31
CA GLU A 69 -6.81 -13.24 17.17
C GLU A 69 -5.46 -13.93 16.93
N ARG A 70 -4.94 -13.86 15.71
CA ARG A 70 -3.68 -14.55 15.33
C ARG A 70 -2.48 -13.62 15.30
N SER A 71 -2.67 -12.40 14.79
CA SER A 71 -1.63 -11.38 14.77
C SER A 71 -2.23 -9.99 14.75
N TYR A 72 -1.42 -9.02 15.19
CA TYR A 72 -1.75 -7.61 15.25
C TYR A 72 -0.71 -6.81 14.47
N THR A 73 -1.17 -5.80 13.74
CA THR A 73 -0.33 -4.73 13.19
C THR A 73 -0.87 -3.42 13.73
N VAL A 74 -0.05 -2.67 14.47
CA VAL A 74 -0.39 -1.32 14.92
C VAL A 74 -0.15 -0.39 13.75
N LEU A 75 -1.20 0.21 13.22
CA LEU A 75 -1.18 1.03 12.00
C LEU A 75 -0.90 2.51 12.33
N ASP A 76 -1.57 3.02 13.37
CA ASP A 76 -1.39 4.39 13.86
C ASP A 76 -1.74 4.42 15.36
N THR A 77 -1.09 5.31 16.09
CA THR A 77 -1.27 5.55 17.54
C THR A 77 -1.36 7.03 17.87
N SER A 78 -1.47 7.87 16.85
CA SER A 78 -1.62 9.30 17.02
C SER A 78 -2.99 9.65 17.58
N GLU A 79 -3.11 10.85 18.15
CA GLU A 79 -4.41 11.48 18.40
C GLU A 79 -5.30 10.77 19.43
N ASP A 80 -4.69 10.21 20.48
CA ASP A 80 -5.38 9.49 21.57
C ASP A 80 -6.28 8.36 21.05
N ALA A 81 -5.89 7.68 19.98
CA ALA A 81 -6.54 6.47 19.49
C ALA A 81 -5.52 5.53 18.85
N ILE A 82 -5.87 4.25 18.79
CA ILE A 82 -5.04 3.22 18.14
C ILE A 82 -5.82 2.66 16.96
N MET A 83 -5.23 2.80 15.78
CA MET A 83 -5.60 2.03 14.59
C MET A 83 -4.90 0.69 14.61
N LEU A 84 -5.69 -0.37 14.71
CA LEU A 84 -5.20 -1.73 14.88
C LEU A 84 -5.75 -2.62 13.78
N HIS A 85 -4.86 -3.18 12.97
CA HIS A 85 -5.22 -4.29 12.09
C HIS A 85 -5.12 -5.60 12.88
N VAL A 86 -6.18 -6.42 12.84
CA VAL A 86 -6.21 -7.77 13.45
C VAL A 86 -6.42 -8.83 12.38
N ASN A 87 -5.54 -9.84 12.36
CA ASN A 87 -5.71 -11.03 11.53
C ASN A 87 -6.55 -12.08 12.27
N HIS A 88 -7.69 -12.42 11.67
CA HIS A 88 -8.62 -13.42 12.20
C HIS A 88 -8.45 -14.81 11.59
N GLY A 89 -7.67 -14.95 10.52
CA GLY A 89 -7.37 -16.23 9.89
C GLY A 89 -8.57 -16.91 9.22
N HIS A 90 -9.62 -16.15 8.86
CA HIS A 90 -10.90 -16.67 8.35
C HIS A 90 -10.79 -17.30 6.95
N ASP A 91 -9.90 -16.80 6.08
CA ASP A 91 -9.97 -17.10 4.64
C ASP A 91 -9.05 -18.22 4.14
N ASN A 92 -8.42 -19.01 5.02
CA ASN A 92 -7.36 -20.01 4.70
C ASN A 92 -6.13 -19.47 3.96
N LYS A 93 -6.21 -18.28 3.33
CA LYS A 93 -5.12 -17.54 2.69
C LYS A 93 -4.45 -16.54 3.64
N GLY A 94 -5.18 -16.04 4.65
CA GLY A 94 -4.65 -15.10 5.66
C GLY A 94 -4.21 -13.76 5.08
N ASP A 95 -4.76 -13.38 3.94
CA ASP A 95 -4.45 -12.21 3.13
C ASP A 95 -5.40 -11.03 3.39
N THR A 96 -6.30 -11.18 4.37
CA THR A 96 -7.21 -10.15 4.86
C THR A 96 -7.19 -10.08 6.39
N GLY A 97 -7.64 -8.95 6.91
CA GLY A 97 -8.09 -8.81 8.28
C GLY A 97 -8.92 -7.56 8.46
N ASN A 98 -9.17 -7.18 9.70
CA ASN A 98 -10.05 -6.06 10.03
C ASN A 98 -9.25 -4.95 10.71
N VAL A 99 -9.54 -3.72 10.35
CA VAL A 99 -9.05 -2.52 11.04
C VAL A 99 -10.05 -2.12 12.11
N TYR A 100 -9.55 -1.86 13.31
CA TYR A 100 -10.30 -1.39 14.45
C TYR A 100 -9.71 -0.08 14.97
N ILE A 101 -10.58 0.77 15.52
CA ILE A 101 -10.19 1.98 16.25
C ILE A 101 -10.44 1.78 17.74
N SER A 102 -9.51 2.24 18.58
CA SER A 102 -9.63 2.15 20.04
C SER A 102 -10.25 3.38 20.70
N ASP A 103 -10.63 3.23 21.97
CA ASP A 103 -10.73 4.36 22.90
C ASP A 103 -9.34 4.92 23.26
N ALA A 104 -9.28 6.07 23.93
CA ALA A 104 -8.02 6.73 24.31
C ALA A 104 -7.11 5.92 25.24
N LYS A 105 -7.66 4.91 25.91
CA LYS A 105 -6.88 4.01 26.76
C LYS A 105 -6.33 2.80 26.00
N GLY A 106 -6.72 2.60 24.74
CA GLY A 106 -6.35 1.43 23.94
C GLY A 106 -7.03 0.13 24.38
N VAL A 107 -8.13 0.21 25.12
CA VAL A 107 -8.75 -0.96 25.77
C VAL A 107 -9.98 -1.43 25.01
N ARG A 108 -10.85 -0.52 24.58
CA ARG A 108 -12.09 -0.88 23.87
C ARG A 108 -11.94 -0.55 22.41
N TYR A 109 -12.36 -1.47 21.54
CA TYR A 109 -12.23 -1.30 20.10
C TYR A 109 -13.58 -1.38 19.39
N SER A 110 -13.73 -0.62 18.32
CA SER A 110 -14.83 -0.75 17.35
C SER A 110 -14.28 -1.09 15.97
N LEU A 111 -15.00 -1.91 15.21
CA LEU A 111 -14.66 -2.19 13.82
C LEU A 111 -14.74 -0.90 13.00
N SER A 112 -13.68 -0.61 12.23
CA SER A 112 -13.56 0.55 11.35
C SER A 112 -13.67 0.14 9.88
N LEU A 113 -12.83 -0.80 9.44
CA LEU A 113 -12.81 -1.30 8.05
C LEU A 113 -12.66 -2.82 8.02
N PRO A 114 -13.64 -3.58 7.48
CA PRO A 114 -13.49 -5.01 7.27
C PRO A 114 -12.64 -5.34 6.04
N ASN A 115 -12.11 -6.56 5.98
CA ASN A 115 -11.43 -7.14 4.81
C ASN A 115 -10.27 -6.31 4.25
N ASN A 116 -9.57 -5.55 5.09
CA ASN A 116 -8.34 -4.85 4.71
C ASN A 116 -7.28 -5.86 4.27
N ILE A 117 -6.63 -5.58 3.15
CA ILE A 117 -5.68 -6.50 2.52
C ILE A 117 -4.38 -6.50 3.32
N ARG A 118 -3.73 -7.67 3.43
CA ARG A 118 -2.44 -7.81 4.09
C ARG A 118 -1.56 -8.85 3.42
N THR A 119 -0.24 -8.69 3.57
CA THR A 119 0.74 -9.71 3.22
C THR A 119 0.95 -10.70 4.36
N SER A 120 1.58 -11.83 4.04
CA SER A 120 2.02 -12.82 5.03
C SER A 120 3.11 -12.27 5.96
N THR A 121 3.87 -11.27 5.51
CA THR A 121 4.88 -10.51 6.29
C THR A 121 4.26 -9.50 7.25
N GLY A 122 3.00 -9.11 7.04
CA GLY A 122 2.22 -8.25 7.94
C GLY A 122 2.08 -6.80 7.51
N GLU A 123 2.54 -6.45 6.30
CA GLU A 123 2.18 -5.19 5.66
C GLU A 123 0.67 -5.21 5.36
N CYS A 124 0.01 -4.09 5.63
CA CYS A 124 -1.43 -3.94 5.44
C CYS A 124 -1.66 -2.85 4.40
N GLU A 125 -2.65 -2.97 3.53
CA GLU A 125 -3.02 -1.89 2.59
C GLU A 125 -3.81 -0.81 3.32
N PHE A 126 -3.11 -0.11 4.21
CA PHE A 126 -3.60 0.99 5.00
C PHE A 126 -2.44 1.96 5.17
N ASP A 127 -2.62 3.20 4.77
CA ASP A 127 -1.62 4.23 5.02
C ASP A 127 -2.27 5.53 5.49
N LYS A 128 -1.50 6.24 6.32
CA LYS A 128 -1.83 7.56 6.82
C LYS A 128 -1.41 8.61 5.80
N VAL A 129 -2.28 9.58 5.55
CA VAL A 129 -1.88 10.80 4.85
C VAL A 129 -1.07 11.64 5.82
N LEU A 130 0.24 11.64 5.69
CA LEU A 130 1.16 12.20 6.69
C LEU A 130 0.97 13.69 6.90
N SER A 131 0.53 14.41 5.88
CA SER A 131 0.33 15.86 5.94
C SER A 131 -1.01 16.29 6.52
N LEU A 132 -1.92 15.35 6.82
CA LEU A 132 -3.25 15.65 7.36
C LEU A 132 -3.64 14.68 8.48
N GLU A 133 -3.91 15.26 9.64
CA GLU A 133 -4.39 14.54 10.82
C GLU A 133 -5.70 13.78 10.54
N GLY A 134 -5.79 12.52 10.95
CA GLY A 134 -7.00 11.71 10.83
C GLY A 134 -7.44 11.30 9.41
N VAL A 135 -6.62 11.55 8.39
CA VAL A 135 -6.90 11.13 7.01
C VAL A 135 -6.16 9.82 6.69
N TYR A 136 -6.91 8.82 6.24
CA TYR A 136 -6.38 7.48 5.95
C TYR A 136 -6.89 6.97 4.60
N LEU A 137 -6.02 6.29 3.88
CA LEU A 137 -6.33 5.56 2.65
C LEU A 137 -6.14 4.07 2.91
N ALA A 138 -7.03 3.25 2.36
CA ALA A 138 -6.93 1.81 2.50
C ALA A 138 -7.52 1.09 1.29
N ASN A 139 -6.98 -0.08 1.00
CA ASN A 139 -7.60 -1.02 0.08
C ASN A 139 -8.18 -2.19 0.86
N PHE A 140 -9.32 -2.68 0.39
CA PHE A 140 -10.00 -3.81 0.99
C PHE A 140 -10.51 -4.75 -0.10
N LYS A 141 -10.70 -6.02 0.27
CA LYS A 141 -11.38 -6.99 -0.57
C LYS A 141 -12.87 -6.79 -0.43
N ASP A 142 -13.48 -6.31 -1.51
CA ASP A 142 -14.91 -6.10 -1.59
C ASP A 142 -15.59 -7.44 -1.91
N SER A 143 -16.50 -7.86 -1.02
CA SER A 143 -17.32 -9.03 -1.26
C SER A 143 -18.43 -8.64 -2.23
N VAL A 144 -18.14 -8.65 -3.53
CA VAL A 144 -19.17 -8.38 -4.54
C VAL A 144 -20.21 -9.50 -4.50
N ASP A 145 -21.42 -9.19 -4.04
CA ASP A 145 -22.60 -9.99 -4.34
C ASP A 145 -22.65 -10.16 -5.87
N SER A 146 -22.71 -11.39 -6.35
CA SER A 146 -22.60 -11.80 -7.76
C SER A 146 -23.74 -11.30 -8.67
N SER A 147 -24.39 -10.19 -8.34
CA SER A 147 -25.50 -9.56 -9.05
C SER A 147 -25.09 -8.38 -9.93
N ALA A 148 -23.84 -7.88 -9.83
CA ALA A 148 -23.39 -6.69 -10.57
C ALA A 148 -22.54 -6.99 -11.83
N SER A 149 -22.25 -8.26 -12.15
CA SER A 149 -21.60 -8.63 -13.41
C SER A 149 -22.62 -8.70 -14.54
N VAL A 150 -23.02 -7.52 -15.04
CA VAL A 150 -23.58 -7.39 -16.39
C VAL A 150 -22.74 -6.35 -17.11
N ASP A 151 -21.62 -6.81 -17.65
CA ASP A 151 -21.09 -6.24 -18.88
C ASP A 151 -21.13 -7.35 -19.92
N GLY A 152 -22.03 -7.16 -20.90
CA GLY A 152 -22.45 -8.18 -21.84
C GLY A 152 -21.50 -8.26 -23.02
N GLY A 153 -20.93 -9.44 -23.24
CA GLY A 153 -20.26 -9.79 -24.48
C GLY A 153 -19.35 -11.00 -24.26
N GLN A 154 -19.74 -12.16 -24.84
CA GLN A 154 -19.01 -13.44 -24.91
C GLN A 154 -19.47 -14.59 -23.99
N GLN A 155 -20.60 -14.51 -23.29
CA GLN A 155 -21.16 -15.71 -22.63
C GLN A 155 -21.97 -16.61 -23.60
N GLY A 156 -22.58 -16.03 -24.65
CA GLY A 156 -23.51 -16.74 -25.53
C GLY A 156 -22.88 -17.69 -26.56
N ASP A 157 -21.56 -17.61 -26.78
CA ASP A 157 -20.86 -18.48 -27.74
C ASP A 157 -20.36 -19.79 -27.10
N LEU A 158 -20.22 -19.83 -25.77
CA LEU A 158 -19.84 -21.03 -25.02
C LEU A 158 -21.02 -21.98 -24.79
N GLU A 159 -22.20 -21.44 -24.48
CA GLU A 159 -23.41 -22.26 -24.27
C GLU A 159 -23.84 -23.00 -25.56
N LYS A 160 -23.64 -22.40 -26.74
CA LYS A 160 -23.90 -23.06 -28.03
C LYS A 160 -22.90 -24.16 -28.38
N LEU A 161 -21.64 -24.01 -27.97
CA LEU A 161 -20.63 -25.05 -28.16
C LEU A 161 -20.91 -26.25 -27.24
N GLU A 162 -21.47 -26.02 -26.05
CA GLU A 162 -21.83 -27.09 -25.11
C GLU A 162 -23.04 -27.91 -25.60
N GLU A 163 -24.05 -27.26 -26.21
CA GLU A 163 -25.19 -27.96 -26.82
C GLU A 163 -24.77 -28.83 -28.03
N GLU A 164 -23.84 -28.36 -28.86
CA GLU A 164 -23.32 -29.14 -30.01
C GLU A 164 -22.44 -30.34 -29.57
N ILE A 165 -21.79 -30.27 -28.41
CA ILE A 165 -20.97 -31.36 -27.86
C ILE A 165 -21.84 -32.43 -27.17
N GLU A 166 -23.00 -32.05 -26.61
CA GLU A 166 -23.94 -33.00 -25.99
C GLU A 166 -24.68 -33.87 -27.01
N GLU A 167 -24.97 -33.38 -28.23
CA GLU A 167 -25.59 -34.20 -29.28
C GLU A 167 -24.64 -35.26 -29.87
N GLU A 168 -23.32 -35.03 -29.88
CA GLU A 168 -22.35 -36.00 -30.39
C GLU A 168 -21.95 -37.10 -29.39
N ALA A 169 -22.32 -36.96 -28.11
CA ALA A 169 -21.88 -37.85 -27.03
C ALA A 169 -22.87 -38.96 -26.63
N GLU A 170 -24.00 -39.12 -27.35
CA GLU A 170 -24.92 -40.24 -27.11
C GLU A 170 -24.37 -41.56 -27.67
N GLY A 171 -23.46 -42.20 -26.93
CA GLY A 171 -23.11 -43.58 -27.25
C GLY A 171 -21.93 -44.25 -26.57
N VAL A 172 -21.58 -43.98 -25.31
CA VAL A 172 -20.90 -44.96 -24.42
C VAL A 172 -21.16 -44.58 -22.95
N GLN A 173 -21.81 -45.45 -22.18
CA GLN A 173 -21.85 -45.36 -20.71
C GLN A 173 -20.60 -45.97 -20.09
N VAL A 174 -19.91 -45.27 -19.17
CA VAL A 174 -19.46 -45.82 -17.87
C VAL A 174 -19.25 -44.68 -16.85
N ASP A 175 -19.86 -44.85 -15.66
CA ASP A 175 -19.65 -44.19 -14.36
C ASP A 175 -18.50 -43.17 -14.20
N LEU A 176 -18.82 -41.87 -14.12
CA LEU A 176 -17.99 -40.84 -13.46
C LEU A 176 -18.76 -39.54 -13.07
N GLU A 177 -20.09 -39.55 -13.03
CA GLU A 177 -20.88 -38.30 -13.04
C GLU A 177 -21.29 -37.68 -11.70
N LYS A 178 -20.82 -38.17 -10.55
CA LYS A 178 -21.10 -37.51 -9.25
C LYS A 178 -19.94 -36.71 -8.66
N LYS A 179 -18.82 -36.59 -9.37
CA LYS A 179 -17.64 -35.84 -8.90
C LYS A 179 -17.23 -34.65 -9.77
N HIS A 180 -17.80 -34.49 -10.96
CA HIS A 180 -17.47 -33.35 -11.84
C HIS A 180 -18.46 -32.18 -11.75
N LYS A 181 -19.71 -32.40 -11.29
CA LYS A 181 -20.67 -31.31 -11.05
C LYS A 181 -20.34 -30.39 -9.85
N SER A 182 -19.37 -30.75 -9.01
CA SER A 182 -18.91 -29.90 -7.90
C SER A 182 -17.52 -29.29 -8.09
N VAL A 183 -16.90 -29.51 -9.26
CA VAL A 183 -15.54 -29.01 -9.55
C VAL A 183 -15.55 -27.96 -10.66
N ALA A 184 -16.56 -27.96 -11.53
CA ALA A 184 -16.69 -26.99 -12.63
C ALA A 184 -17.37 -25.66 -12.24
N THR A 185 -17.82 -25.47 -11.00
CA THR A 185 -18.41 -24.19 -10.51
C THR A 185 -17.56 -23.52 -9.43
N ARG A 186 -16.25 -23.77 -9.41
CA ARG A 186 -15.30 -22.80 -8.84
C ARG A 186 -14.83 -21.88 -9.95
N SER A 187 -15.74 -21.04 -10.42
CA SER A 187 -15.34 -19.75 -10.98
C SER A 187 -14.30 -19.17 -10.01
N ARG A 188 -13.08 -18.88 -10.48
CA ARG A 188 -12.19 -17.97 -9.77
C ARG A 188 -13.02 -16.72 -9.52
N GLN A 189 -13.52 -16.54 -8.30
CA GLN A 189 -14.02 -15.23 -7.88
C GLN A 189 -12.81 -14.31 -8.03
N GLU A 190 -12.84 -13.43 -9.03
CA GLU A 190 -11.88 -12.36 -9.11
C GLU A 190 -11.97 -11.60 -7.79
N GLU A 191 -10.84 -11.47 -7.10
CA GLU A 191 -10.79 -10.76 -5.84
C GLU A 191 -10.94 -9.27 -6.17
N VAL A 192 -12.14 -8.73 -5.94
CA VAL A 192 -12.45 -7.34 -6.25
C VAL A 192 -11.82 -6.46 -5.18
N ILE A 193 -10.77 -5.73 -5.56
CA ILE A 193 -10.07 -4.79 -4.68
C ILE A 193 -10.57 -3.37 -4.95
N ARG A 194 -10.92 -2.63 -3.90
CA ARG A 194 -11.31 -1.21 -3.99
C ARG A 194 -10.58 -0.38 -2.96
N THR A 195 -10.28 0.86 -3.34
CA THR A 195 -9.67 1.88 -2.49
C THR A 195 -10.73 2.76 -1.83
N VAL A 196 -10.57 3.01 -0.55
CA VAL A 196 -11.40 3.91 0.26
C VAL A 196 -10.54 4.92 1.02
N ILE A 197 -11.14 6.06 1.33
CA ILE A 197 -10.55 7.13 2.13
C ILE A 197 -11.48 7.48 3.28
N SER A 198 -10.88 7.77 4.43
CA SER A 198 -11.54 8.33 5.61
C SER A 198 -10.94 9.70 5.91
N PHE A 199 -11.78 10.63 6.35
CA PHE A 199 -11.38 11.98 6.80
C PHE A 199 -11.68 12.23 8.28
N ASP A 200 -12.21 11.24 9.00
CA ASP A 200 -12.69 11.35 10.38
C ASP A 200 -12.09 10.28 11.29
N LYS A 201 -10.79 10.01 11.08
CA LYS A 201 -10.02 9.03 11.85
C LYS A 201 -10.57 7.60 11.76
N GLY A 202 -10.95 7.17 10.56
CA GLY A 202 -11.51 5.85 10.27
C GLY A 202 -12.90 5.60 10.86
N GLY A 203 -13.65 6.66 11.18
CA GLY A 203 -15.04 6.55 11.59
C GLY A 203 -15.93 6.16 10.41
N VAL A 204 -15.76 6.84 9.28
CA VAL A 204 -16.50 6.63 8.03
C VAL A 204 -15.54 6.57 6.86
N TRP A 205 -15.77 5.57 6.01
CA TRP A 205 -15.00 5.36 4.77
C TRP A 205 -15.85 5.67 3.55
N SER A 206 -15.22 6.24 2.52
CA SER A 206 -15.85 6.57 1.25
C SER A 206 -14.93 6.22 0.08
N TYR A 207 -15.49 5.87 -1.08
CA TYR A 207 -14.69 5.65 -2.29
C TYR A 207 -14.10 6.96 -2.81
N LEU A 208 -12.93 6.89 -3.44
CA LEU A 208 -12.26 8.06 -4.01
C LEU A 208 -13.00 8.53 -5.26
N LYS A 209 -13.28 9.83 -5.33
CA LYS A 209 -13.93 10.42 -6.50
C LYS A 209 -12.99 10.36 -7.70
N ALA A 210 -13.46 9.78 -8.81
CA ALA A 210 -12.71 9.78 -10.05
C ALA A 210 -12.58 11.21 -10.64
N PRO A 211 -11.44 11.54 -11.26
CA PRO A 211 -11.30 12.76 -12.04
C PRO A 211 -12.30 12.79 -13.22
N LYS A 212 -12.73 14.00 -13.59
CA LYS A 212 -13.70 14.19 -14.70
C LYS A 212 -13.06 14.09 -16.09
N VAL A 213 -11.78 14.42 -16.16
CA VAL A 213 -10.97 14.41 -17.37
C VAL A 213 -9.62 13.81 -17.08
N ASP A 214 -8.99 13.25 -18.10
CA ASP A 214 -7.65 12.73 -18.04
C ASP A 214 -6.58 13.83 -18.22
N SER A 215 -5.31 13.45 -18.09
CA SER A 215 -4.16 14.38 -18.20
C SER A 215 -4.03 15.03 -19.59
N ARG A 216 -4.75 14.50 -20.60
CA ARG A 216 -4.82 15.03 -21.97
C ARG A 216 -6.10 15.83 -22.22
N GLY A 217 -6.92 16.06 -21.20
CA GLY A 217 -8.18 16.79 -21.27
C GLY A 217 -9.35 15.99 -21.85
N GLN A 218 -9.19 14.68 -22.06
CA GLN A 218 -10.28 13.82 -22.54
C GLN A 218 -11.21 13.46 -21.38
N LYS A 219 -12.52 13.44 -21.64
CA LYS A 219 -13.51 13.09 -20.62
C LYS A 219 -13.33 11.63 -20.18
N ILE A 220 -13.35 11.40 -18.87
CA ILE A 220 -13.40 10.05 -18.28
C ILE A 220 -14.88 9.68 -18.06
N ASP A 221 -15.32 8.56 -18.62
CA ASP A 221 -16.67 8.04 -18.38
C ASP A 221 -16.69 7.16 -17.14
N CYS A 222 -17.11 7.73 -16.02
CA CYS A 222 -17.10 7.08 -14.72
C CYS A 222 -18.41 7.37 -13.97
N PRO A 223 -19.41 6.47 -14.08
CA PRO A 223 -20.68 6.62 -13.37
C PRO A 223 -20.49 6.53 -11.85
N PRO A 224 -21.10 7.44 -11.05
CA PRO A 224 -20.80 7.59 -9.63
C PRO A 224 -21.25 6.41 -8.73
N ASP A 225 -22.08 5.53 -9.27
CA ASP A 225 -22.68 4.37 -8.59
C ASP A 225 -21.87 3.08 -8.74
N ARG A 226 -20.94 3.01 -9.70
CA ARG A 226 -20.19 1.79 -10.03
C ARG A 226 -18.74 2.03 -10.46
N CYS A 227 -18.27 3.27 -10.41
CA CYS A 227 -16.93 3.64 -10.85
C CYS A 227 -16.31 4.70 -9.93
N TRP A 228 -15.05 4.49 -9.56
CA TRP A 228 -14.27 5.31 -8.65
C TRP A 228 -12.79 5.31 -9.05
N LEU A 229 -11.99 6.12 -8.36
CA LEU A 229 -10.53 6.01 -8.43
C LEU A 229 -10.05 4.91 -7.48
N HIS A 230 -9.13 4.09 -7.95
CA HIS A 230 -8.46 3.07 -7.17
C HIS A 230 -6.94 3.22 -7.29
N LEU A 231 -6.22 3.07 -6.19
CA LEU A 231 -4.78 3.29 -6.09
C LEU A 231 -4.07 2.03 -5.59
N ASN A 232 -2.87 1.80 -6.11
CA ASN A 232 -1.99 0.74 -5.63
C ASN A 232 -1.37 1.14 -4.30
N GLY A 233 -1.41 0.22 -3.33
CA GLY A 233 -0.82 0.37 -2.01
C GLY A 233 0.48 -0.41 -1.84
N ILE A 234 0.94 -0.49 -0.59
CA ILE A 234 2.22 -1.09 -0.22
C ILE A 234 2.39 -2.56 -0.62
N THR A 235 1.31 -3.34 -0.71
CA THR A 235 1.44 -4.77 -1.03
C THR A 235 1.84 -5.03 -2.49
N ARG A 236 1.81 -3.98 -3.31
CA ARG A 236 2.22 -3.98 -4.72
C ARG A 236 3.43 -3.07 -4.99
N PHE A 237 4.19 -2.70 -3.96
CA PHE A 237 5.31 -1.75 -4.10
C PHE A 237 6.38 -2.17 -5.12
N SER A 238 6.55 -3.48 -5.34
CA SER A 238 7.49 -3.99 -6.35
C SER A 238 7.06 -3.68 -7.79
N ASP A 239 5.78 -3.40 -7.99
CA ASP A 239 5.18 -3.17 -9.31
C ASP A 239 4.82 -1.71 -9.56
N PHE A 240 4.38 -1.00 -8.53
CA PHE A 240 3.92 0.37 -8.59
C PHE A 240 4.44 1.17 -7.40
N ALA A 241 4.75 2.45 -7.62
CA ALA A 241 4.89 3.39 -6.52
C ALA A 241 3.58 3.41 -5.70
N PRO A 242 3.64 3.09 -4.39
CA PRO A 242 2.47 3.15 -3.53
C PRO A 242 2.05 4.60 -3.39
N PHE A 243 0.77 4.84 -3.10
CA PHE A 243 0.34 6.21 -2.82
C PHE A 243 1.16 6.83 -1.67
N TYR A 244 1.48 8.11 -1.81
CA TYR A 244 2.55 8.76 -1.07
C TYR A 244 2.14 10.18 -0.67
N SER A 245 2.52 10.54 0.55
CA SER A 245 2.40 11.89 1.11
C SER A 245 3.54 12.10 2.09
N VAL A 246 3.96 13.35 2.27
CA VAL A 246 5.01 13.73 3.24
C VAL A 246 4.47 14.80 4.18
N GLU A 247 4.88 14.78 5.45
CA GLU A 247 4.34 15.68 6.50
C GLU A 247 4.36 17.16 6.08
N ASN A 248 5.41 17.58 5.39
CA ASN A 248 5.63 18.98 5.00
C ASN A 248 4.92 19.40 3.70
N ALA A 249 4.26 18.48 2.97
CA ALA A 249 3.51 18.78 1.75
C ALA A 249 1.99 18.69 2.01
N VAL A 250 1.46 19.76 2.61
CA VAL A 250 0.07 19.81 3.11
C VAL A 250 -0.93 19.58 1.98
N GLY A 251 -1.77 18.56 2.13
CA GLY A 251 -2.84 18.22 1.19
C GLY A 251 -2.39 17.51 -0.09
N ILE A 252 -1.08 17.43 -0.35
CA ILE A 252 -0.52 16.75 -1.52
C ILE A 252 -0.52 15.24 -1.28
N ILE A 253 -1.16 14.51 -2.18
CA ILE A 253 -1.14 13.04 -2.22
C ILE A 253 -0.92 12.60 -3.66
N MET A 254 0.08 11.76 -3.90
CA MET A 254 0.30 11.14 -5.20
C MET A 254 0.03 9.65 -5.14
N GLY A 255 -0.40 9.05 -6.25
CA GLY A 255 -0.75 7.65 -6.30
C GLY A 255 -0.79 7.10 -7.72
N THR A 256 -0.44 5.83 -7.88
CA THR A 256 -0.53 5.13 -9.17
C THR A 256 -1.68 4.15 -9.13
N GLY A 257 -2.55 4.15 -10.13
CA GLY A 257 -3.74 3.29 -10.13
C GLY A 257 -4.62 3.48 -11.35
N ASN A 258 -5.91 3.21 -11.24
CA ASN A 258 -6.84 3.30 -12.37
C ASN A 258 -8.21 3.84 -11.94
N VAL A 259 -8.95 4.36 -12.91
CA VAL A 259 -10.38 4.66 -12.74
C VAL A 259 -11.19 3.48 -13.26
N GLY A 260 -12.17 3.01 -12.48
CA GLY A 260 -12.99 1.87 -12.85
C GLY A 260 -13.84 1.36 -11.68
N SER A 261 -14.38 0.15 -11.84
CA SER A 261 -15.18 -0.51 -10.80
C SER A 261 -14.34 -1.22 -9.73
N TYR A 262 -13.05 -1.44 -10.01
CA TYR A 262 -12.06 -2.06 -9.11
C TYR A 262 -10.62 -1.76 -9.56
N LEU A 263 -9.66 -2.02 -8.66
CA LEU A 263 -8.23 -1.88 -8.90
C LEU A 263 -7.73 -2.95 -9.89
N ARG A 264 -7.04 -2.51 -10.94
CA ARG A 264 -6.53 -3.39 -12.00
C ARG A 264 -5.11 -3.89 -11.70
N PRO A 265 -4.81 -5.17 -11.94
CA PRO A 265 -3.46 -5.69 -11.75
C PRO A 265 -2.45 -5.24 -12.82
N GLU A 266 -2.90 -4.87 -14.02
CA GLU A 266 -2.05 -4.58 -15.17
C GLU A 266 -1.32 -3.22 -15.07
N LYS A 267 -0.04 -3.18 -15.46
CA LYS A 267 0.79 -1.95 -15.39
C LYS A 267 0.42 -0.90 -16.42
N ASP A 268 0.05 -1.35 -17.61
CA ASP A 268 -0.35 -0.51 -18.73
C ASP A 268 -1.75 0.10 -18.57
N GLU A 269 -2.55 -0.42 -17.65
CA GLU A 269 -3.83 0.19 -17.26
C GLU A 269 -3.67 1.25 -16.15
N ALA A 270 -2.48 1.36 -15.55
CA ALA A 270 -2.24 2.30 -14.47
C ALA A 270 -1.82 3.68 -14.98
N ASN A 271 -2.36 4.73 -14.36
CA ASN A 271 -1.97 6.13 -14.54
C ASN A 271 -1.56 6.74 -13.20
N THR A 272 -0.92 7.90 -13.26
CA THR A 272 -0.47 8.64 -12.08
C THR A 272 -1.49 9.73 -11.74
N TYR A 273 -1.91 9.78 -10.48
CA TYR A 273 -2.93 10.70 -9.97
C TYR A 273 -2.36 11.57 -8.85
N LEU A 274 -2.94 12.76 -8.72
CA LEU A 274 -2.56 13.77 -7.73
C LEU A 274 -3.82 14.34 -7.07
N SER A 275 -3.79 14.45 -5.76
CA SER A 275 -4.70 15.27 -4.97
C SER A 275 -3.91 16.44 -4.36
N ARG A 276 -4.57 17.59 -4.22
CA ARG A 276 -4.03 18.78 -3.53
C ARG A 276 -4.81 19.19 -2.30
N ASP A 277 -5.92 18.51 -2.02
CA ASP A 277 -6.88 18.84 -0.98
C ASP A 277 -7.08 17.67 0.00
N GLY A 278 -6.05 16.85 0.16
CA GLY A 278 -6.07 15.73 1.11
C GLY A 278 -6.86 14.52 0.67
N GLY A 279 -7.19 14.40 -0.62
CA GLY A 279 -7.87 13.25 -1.22
C GLY A 279 -9.36 13.49 -1.46
N VAL A 280 -9.85 14.73 -1.25
CA VAL A 280 -11.24 15.12 -1.51
C VAL A 280 -11.51 15.17 -3.02
N SER A 281 -10.55 15.66 -3.81
CA SER A 281 -10.59 15.64 -5.26
C SER A 281 -9.25 15.20 -5.86
N TRP A 282 -9.33 14.59 -7.04
CA TRP A 282 -8.18 14.01 -7.73
C TRP A 282 -8.12 14.53 -9.16
N ILE A 283 -6.91 14.66 -9.68
CA ILE A 283 -6.61 14.87 -11.10
C ILE A 283 -5.74 13.71 -11.60
N GLU A 284 -5.87 13.36 -12.87
CA GLU A 284 -4.86 12.52 -13.52
C GLU A 284 -3.66 13.41 -13.86
N ALA A 285 -2.54 13.19 -13.19
CA ALA A 285 -1.31 13.96 -13.37
C ALA A 285 -0.59 13.57 -14.66
N HIS A 286 -0.54 12.26 -14.97
CA HIS A 286 0.15 11.76 -16.15
C HIS A 286 -0.39 10.38 -16.57
N LYS A 287 -0.34 10.07 -17.88
CA LYS A 287 -0.61 8.73 -18.40
C LYS A 287 0.53 7.77 -18.08
N GLY A 288 0.19 6.56 -17.66
CA GLY A 288 1.18 5.57 -17.24
C GLY A 288 1.57 5.70 -15.76
N ALA A 289 2.16 4.62 -15.24
CA ALA A 289 2.74 4.57 -13.92
C ALA A 289 4.09 5.29 -13.88
N PHE A 290 4.25 6.17 -12.89
CA PHE A 290 5.48 6.88 -12.59
C PHE A 290 5.85 6.64 -11.13
N ILE A 291 7.15 6.75 -10.84
CA ILE A 291 7.64 7.02 -9.49
C ILE A 291 7.73 8.53 -9.28
N TYR A 292 7.49 8.99 -8.06
CA TYR A 292 7.38 10.40 -7.72
C TYR A 292 8.05 10.71 -6.39
N GLU A 293 8.54 11.94 -6.27
CA GLU A 293 9.10 12.52 -5.06
C GLU A 293 8.73 13.99 -4.93
N MET A 294 8.69 14.50 -3.70
CA MET A 294 8.30 15.88 -3.39
C MET A 294 9.48 16.64 -2.77
N GLY A 295 9.65 17.90 -3.18
CA GLY A 295 10.57 18.85 -2.58
C GLY A 295 9.90 20.20 -2.35
N ASP A 296 10.65 21.13 -1.78
CA ASP A 296 10.17 22.47 -1.42
C ASP A 296 8.78 22.46 -0.75
N HIS A 297 8.59 21.60 0.25
CA HIS A 297 7.35 21.50 1.03
C HIS A 297 6.11 21.19 0.15
N GLY A 298 6.31 20.43 -0.94
CA GLY A 298 5.27 20.09 -1.91
C GLY A 298 5.12 21.09 -3.05
N GLY A 299 5.85 22.21 -3.03
CA GLY A 299 5.89 23.20 -4.11
C GLY A 299 6.53 22.63 -5.38
N LEU A 300 7.44 21.66 -5.24
CA LEU A 300 8.11 20.98 -6.33
C LEU A 300 7.80 19.49 -6.34
N LEU A 301 7.17 19.03 -7.42
CA LEU A 301 6.89 17.61 -7.67
C LEU A 301 7.81 17.11 -8.78
N VAL A 302 8.46 15.97 -8.58
CA VAL A 302 9.35 15.35 -9.58
C VAL A 302 8.90 13.91 -9.80
N MET A 303 8.81 13.49 -11.06
CA MET A 303 8.42 12.14 -11.45
C MET A 303 9.34 11.57 -12.52
N ALA A 304 9.45 10.25 -12.57
CA ALA A 304 10.10 9.53 -13.67
C ALA A 304 9.32 8.27 -14.04
N ASP A 305 9.40 7.87 -15.31
CA ASP A 305 8.91 6.57 -15.74
C ASP A 305 9.88 5.47 -15.25
N ASP A 306 9.41 4.64 -14.34
CA ASP A 306 10.14 3.51 -13.76
C ASP A 306 9.75 2.17 -14.41
N THR A 307 8.80 2.19 -15.34
CA THR A 307 8.31 0.99 -16.05
C THR A 307 9.17 0.65 -17.27
N LYS A 308 9.80 1.66 -17.87
CA LYS A 308 10.62 1.50 -19.08
C LYS A 308 11.89 2.34 -19.00
N LYS A 309 12.77 2.13 -19.98
CA LYS A 309 13.99 2.91 -20.11
C LYS A 309 13.65 4.36 -20.47
N THR A 310 14.12 5.32 -19.69
CA THR A 310 13.88 6.75 -19.90
C THR A 310 15.16 7.57 -19.78
N ASN A 311 15.21 8.70 -20.48
CA ASN A 311 16.21 9.76 -20.28
C ASN A 311 15.55 11.07 -19.82
N GLN A 312 14.31 11.02 -19.35
CA GLN A 312 13.53 12.17 -18.96
C GLN A 312 12.98 11.99 -17.54
N VAL A 313 12.93 13.11 -16.83
CA VAL A 313 12.09 13.32 -15.64
C VAL A 313 11.08 14.39 -15.97
N VAL A 314 9.91 14.30 -15.36
CA VAL A 314 8.82 15.25 -15.50
C VAL A 314 8.66 15.96 -14.16
N PHE A 315 8.54 17.28 -14.15
CA PHE A 315 8.41 18.04 -12.92
C PHE A 315 7.33 19.12 -12.98
N SER A 316 6.86 19.54 -11.81
CA SER A 316 5.88 20.61 -11.64
C SER A 316 6.27 21.50 -10.47
N TRP A 317 6.14 22.82 -10.64
CA TRP A 317 6.41 23.83 -9.62
C TRP A 317 5.13 24.56 -9.16
N ASN A 318 3.97 24.02 -9.50
CA ASN A 318 2.66 24.60 -9.19
C ASN A 318 1.67 23.51 -8.79
N GLU A 319 2.16 22.54 -8.01
CA GLU A 319 1.38 21.43 -7.47
C GLU A 319 0.65 20.63 -8.58
N GLY A 320 1.33 20.36 -9.70
CA GLY A 320 0.79 19.53 -10.78
C GLY A 320 -0.28 20.19 -11.66
N GLN A 321 -0.44 21.52 -11.60
CA GLN A 321 -1.30 22.24 -12.56
C GLN A 321 -0.69 22.26 -13.97
N SER A 322 0.64 22.37 -14.07
CA SER A 322 1.38 22.18 -15.30
C SER A 322 2.65 21.35 -15.06
N TRP A 323 3.03 20.60 -16.09
CA TRP A 323 4.14 19.65 -16.07
C TRP A 323 5.15 19.99 -17.18
N TYR A 324 6.42 19.73 -16.90
CA TYR A 324 7.54 20.08 -17.77
C TYR A 324 8.54 18.94 -17.83
N ASP A 325 9.05 18.67 -19.01
CA ASP A 325 10.05 17.64 -19.23
C ASP A 325 11.46 18.19 -18.96
N PHE A 326 12.30 17.38 -18.33
CA PHE A 326 13.73 17.62 -18.18
C PHE A 326 14.53 16.42 -18.65
N GLU A 327 15.45 16.64 -19.60
CA GLU A 327 16.31 15.60 -20.15
C GLU A 327 17.54 15.37 -19.25
N LEU A 328 17.68 14.14 -18.76
CA LEU A 328 18.80 13.67 -17.92
C LEU A 328 20.09 13.42 -18.74
N GLY A 329 20.01 13.51 -20.07
CA GLY A 329 21.14 13.28 -20.99
C GLY A 329 20.85 12.33 -22.15
N ALA A 330 21.91 11.98 -22.88
CA ALA A 330 21.81 11.18 -24.11
C ALA A 330 21.57 9.67 -23.88
N ALA A 331 21.97 9.13 -22.73
CA ALA A 331 21.88 7.70 -22.45
C ALA A 331 20.70 7.40 -21.52
N PRO A 332 19.65 6.72 -21.99
CA PRO A 332 18.51 6.37 -21.15
C PRO A 332 18.91 5.31 -20.10
N LEU A 333 18.15 5.23 -19.01
CA LEU A 333 18.33 4.27 -17.93
C LEU A 333 16.99 3.74 -17.42
N PHE A 334 17.00 2.60 -16.75
CA PHE A 334 15.88 2.12 -15.95
C PHE A 334 15.96 2.74 -14.58
N VAL A 335 15.04 3.64 -14.26
CA VAL A 335 14.99 4.32 -12.96
C VAL A 335 14.73 3.30 -11.87
N ASP A 336 15.53 3.35 -10.80
CA ASP A 336 15.31 2.56 -9.58
C ASP A 336 14.59 3.41 -8.53
N ASN A 337 15.01 4.66 -8.33
CA ASN A 337 14.36 5.56 -7.39
C ASN A 337 14.70 7.05 -7.65
N ILE A 338 13.91 7.93 -7.06
CA ILE A 338 14.17 9.36 -6.89
C ILE A 338 14.21 9.60 -5.38
N VAL A 339 15.25 10.21 -4.84
CA VAL A 339 15.36 10.47 -3.40
C VAL A 339 15.76 11.91 -3.11
N ILE A 340 15.29 12.42 -1.98
CA ILE A 340 15.56 13.75 -1.44
C ILE A 340 15.98 13.63 0.03
N GLU A 341 16.40 14.73 0.65
CA GLU A 341 16.56 14.80 2.10
C GLU A 341 15.21 14.56 2.83
N PRO A 342 15.22 13.95 4.03
CA PRO A 342 14.01 13.40 4.66
C PRO A 342 12.84 14.37 4.90
N ASN A 343 13.08 15.68 5.01
CA ASN A 343 12.04 16.66 5.29
C ASN A 343 11.34 17.18 4.02
N ALA A 344 11.74 16.75 2.81
CA ALA A 344 11.19 17.23 1.55
C ALA A 344 11.20 18.77 1.41
N SER A 345 12.18 19.44 2.04
CA SER A 345 12.34 20.91 2.04
C SER A 345 13.35 21.39 0.99
N SER A 346 14.21 20.50 0.51
CA SER A 346 15.21 20.80 -0.53
C SER A 346 14.60 20.89 -1.94
N VAL A 347 15.38 21.43 -2.87
CA VAL A 347 15.13 21.43 -4.32
C VAL A 347 16.14 20.54 -5.08
N GLU A 348 16.93 19.77 -4.33
CA GLU A 348 17.93 18.83 -4.84
C GLU A 348 17.45 17.38 -4.72
N PHE A 349 17.50 16.66 -5.82
CA PHE A 349 17.11 15.26 -5.90
C PHE A 349 18.27 14.40 -6.40
N LEU A 350 18.33 13.16 -5.92
CA LEU A 350 19.20 12.13 -6.45
C LEU A 350 18.34 11.09 -7.17
N LEU A 351 18.43 11.09 -8.49
CA LEU A 351 17.85 10.04 -9.32
C LEU A 351 18.91 8.98 -9.57
N TYR A 352 18.57 7.72 -9.36
CA TYR A 352 19.49 6.62 -9.69
C TYR A 352 18.78 5.44 -10.33
N GLY A 353 19.55 4.64 -11.05
CA GLY A 353 19.05 3.48 -11.77
C GLY A 353 20.17 2.75 -12.50
N LYS A 354 19.84 1.89 -13.46
CA LYS A 354 20.83 1.12 -14.23
C LYS A 354 20.60 1.21 -15.73
N ARG A 355 21.68 1.14 -16.51
CA ARG A 355 21.64 1.30 -17.99
C ARG A 355 21.24 0.02 -18.74
N GLU A 356 21.44 -1.14 -18.13
CA GLU A 356 21.18 -2.45 -18.73
C GLU A 356 20.36 -3.34 -17.78
N GLN A 357 19.53 -4.18 -18.39
CA GLN A 357 18.67 -5.17 -17.75
C GLN A 357 18.80 -6.48 -18.53
N ASP A 358 18.86 -7.61 -17.83
CA ASP A 358 18.84 -8.93 -18.47
C ASP A 358 17.43 -9.30 -18.98
N SER A 359 17.36 -10.39 -19.73
CA SER A 359 16.11 -10.93 -20.29
C SER A 359 15.09 -11.40 -19.24
N ALA A 360 15.49 -11.49 -17.95
CA ALA A 360 14.61 -11.80 -16.83
C ALA A 360 14.14 -10.53 -16.08
N GLY A 361 14.42 -9.32 -16.61
CA GLY A 361 14.03 -8.07 -15.98
C GLY A 361 14.94 -7.66 -14.81
N ARG A 362 16.10 -8.31 -14.61
CA ARG A 362 17.05 -7.93 -13.55
C ARG A 362 18.05 -6.91 -14.08
N LYS A 363 18.16 -5.78 -13.39
CA LYS A 363 19.08 -4.70 -13.77
C LYS A 363 20.54 -5.11 -13.47
N THR A 364 21.37 -5.27 -14.50
CA THR A 364 22.70 -5.94 -14.42
C THR A 364 23.90 -5.00 -14.47
N ALA A 365 23.75 -3.80 -15.04
CA ALA A 365 24.82 -2.81 -15.09
C ALA A 365 25.14 -2.19 -13.72
N PRO A 366 26.31 -1.55 -13.52
CA PRO A 366 26.56 -0.71 -12.35
C PRO A 366 25.51 0.40 -12.23
N PRO A 367 25.11 0.78 -11.00
CA PRO A 367 24.17 1.87 -10.81
C PRO A 367 24.77 3.20 -11.28
N VAL A 368 23.93 4.04 -11.88
CA VAL A 368 24.25 5.41 -12.28
C VAL A 368 23.37 6.33 -11.45
N ALA A 369 23.96 7.40 -10.92
CA ALA A 369 23.25 8.40 -10.17
C ALA A 369 23.45 9.79 -10.79
N THR A 370 22.35 10.53 -10.92
CA THR A 370 22.31 11.89 -11.46
C THR A 370 21.74 12.80 -10.39
N HIS A 371 22.48 13.85 -10.06
CA HIS A 371 22.00 14.92 -9.19
C HIS A 371 21.21 15.91 -10.03
N VAL A 372 19.95 16.15 -9.62
CA VAL A 372 19.01 17.04 -10.28
C VAL A 372 18.77 18.22 -9.34
N GLU A 373 19.18 19.42 -9.77
CA GLU A 373 19.01 20.67 -9.04
C GLU A 373 18.09 21.58 -9.88
N THR A 374 17.03 22.11 -9.25
CA THR A 374 16.13 23.08 -9.86
C THR A 374 16.43 24.48 -9.30
N ASP A 375 16.57 25.50 -10.16
CA ASP A 375 16.82 26.88 -9.70
C ASP A 375 15.52 27.70 -9.55
N GLU A 376 15.55 28.73 -8.70
CA GLU A 376 14.42 29.63 -8.38
C GLU A 376 13.81 30.37 -9.60
N LYS A 377 14.43 30.26 -10.79
CA LYS A 377 13.96 30.88 -12.05
C LYS A 377 13.53 29.85 -13.09
N GLY A 378 13.43 28.57 -12.73
CA GLY A 378 13.13 27.48 -13.65
C GLY A 378 14.24 27.22 -14.69
N ARG A 379 15.45 27.73 -14.47
CA ARG A 379 16.63 27.46 -15.29
C ARG A 379 17.42 26.29 -14.70
N GLN A 380 17.71 25.32 -15.55
CA GLN A 380 18.26 24.02 -15.12
C GLN A 380 19.80 24.06 -15.10
N ARG A 381 20.42 23.38 -14.12
CA ARG A 381 21.86 23.09 -14.13
C ARG A 381 22.10 21.62 -13.80
N GLU A 382 22.64 20.85 -14.76
CA GLU A 382 23.07 19.47 -14.54
C GLU A 382 24.51 19.45 -13.99
N ARG A 383 24.76 18.71 -12.90
CA ARG A 383 26.11 18.35 -12.45
C ARG A 383 26.27 16.83 -12.41
N ARG A 384 26.90 16.26 -13.44
CA ARG A 384 27.25 14.82 -13.47
C ARG A 384 28.42 14.52 -12.55
N ARG A 385 28.26 13.52 -11.68
CA ARG A 385 29.36 12.78 -11.07
C ARG A 385 29.29 11.33 -11.53
N GLU A 386 30.11 10.96 -12.50
CA GLU A 386 30.37 9.54 -12.78
C GLU A 386 31.26 9.01 -11.65
N SER A 387 30.71 8.20 -10.73
CA SER A 387 31.55 7.47 -9.80
C SER A 387 32.22 6.32 -10.56
N SER A 388 33.40 6.58 -11.13
CA SER A 388 34.32 5.51 -11.48
C SER A 388 34.69 4.78 -10.19
N SER A 389 34.45 3.47 -10.16
CA SER A 389 34.74 2.54 -9.07
C SER A 389 35.93 2.96 -8.18
N SER A 390 35.65 3.37 -6.93
CA SER A 390 36.64 3.37 -5.86
C SER A 390 36.14 2.48 -4.74
N LYS A 391 36.88 1.40 -4.49
CA LYS A 391 36.70 0.38 -3.45
C LYS A 391 36.07 0.94 -2.17
N PHE A 392 34.86 0.49 -1.84
CA PHE A 392 34.36 0.51 -0.46
C PHE A 392 35.09 -0.60 0.30
N THR A 393 36.22 -0.28 0.93
CA THR A 393 36.78 -1.13 1.98
C THR A 393 36.01 -0.86 3.26
N SER A 394 35.30 -1.87 3.73
CA SER A 394 34.74 -1.93 5.08
C SER A 394 35.85 -1.69 6.12
N ARG A 395 35.78 -0.57 6.84
CA ARG A 395 36.42 -0.45 8.15
C ARG A 395 35.37 -0.72 9.20
N GLU A 396 35.42 -1.94 9.75
CA GLU A 396 34.91 -2.23 11.09
C GLU A 396 35.52 -1.20 12.05
N THR A 397 34.66 -0.48 12.76
CA THR A 397 35.05 0.21 13.99
C THR A 397 34.38 -0.53 15.13
N ARG A 398 35.19 -1.30 15.84
CA ARG A 398 34.93 -1.71 17.22
C ARG A 398 34.96 -0.47 18.11
N SER A 399 33.92 -0.34 18.93
CA SER A 399 33.94 0.30 20.24
C SER A 399 32.71 -0.18 20.99
#